data_AF-A0AA42L8P1-F1
#
_entry.id   AF-A0AA42L8P1-F1
#
_cell.length_a   1.000
_cell.length_b   1.000
_cell.length_c   1.000
_cell.angle_alpha   90.00
_cell.angle_beta   90.00
_cell.angle_gamma   90.00
#
_symmetry.space_group_name_H-M   'P 1'
#
loop_
_entity.id
_entity.type
_entity.pdbx_description
1 polymer ?
#
loop_
_entity_poly.entity_id
_entity_poly.type
_entity_poly.pdbx_seq_one_letter_code
_entity_poly.pdbx_strand_id
1 'polypeptide(L)'
;MKKQLPPTSLTSKILGKSLLLAQGTLDKAVEYSTLPFSTPEIIRPRTEEKFYTWTHYGIFFPLLPEPHRYLNIMILLGTPGALAFDHDDITVGDPRQSATFFSSTAAVDEHLLKAYIMPETANIQEDGTLIELGEEVSIQGTLPNIQLKGAYHGLSFEFELDVSDQISWFIKTPIYDHFSLLARFKGQLEYKGKKTPAEGLCTYEYARATGAHGVVKKLLPEPYKLPLDFFTYQIINLTETTQLLLTKADILGQPAAYSLHVRHTDKPAEVYTDVEFKVITHQPDRHVSPSGKNMHLPQQFSWSVKDNAGQKVLEIIAEIDSPFRYGHGVGYASAYTYTGEYLGQPVQGRGYIEYVDVEDQKAFQ
;
A
#
# COMPACT_ATOMS: atom_id res chain seq x y z
N MET A 1 -18.18 13.44 -14.65
CA MET A 1 -18.01 14.79 -14.03
C MET A 1 -16.54 14.99 -13.73
N LYS A 2 -16.00 16.22 -13.73
CA LYS A 2 -14.62 16.45 -13.26
C LYS A 2 -14.59 16.26 -11.74
N LYS A 3 -13.61 15.48 -11.23
CA LYS A 3 -13.34 15.28 -9.80
C LYS A 3 -13.32 16.64 -9.08
N GLN A 4 -14.04 16.75 -7.97
CA GLN A 4 -13.98 17.93 -7.10
C GLN A 4 -13.05 17.65 -5.94
N LEU A 5 -11.97 18.41 -5.82
CA LEU A 5 -10.98 18.21 -4.76
C LEU A 5 -11.51 18.69 -3.41
N PRO A 6 -11.15 18.00 -2.30
CA PRO A 6 -11.57 18.39 -0.97
C PRO A 6 -11.04 19.78 -0.59
N PRO A 7 -11.73 20.51 0.32
CA PRO A 7 -11.26 21.79 0.82
C PRO A 7 -9.84 21.68 1.39
N THR A 8 -8.92 22.47 0.84
CA THR A 8 -7.51 22.45 1.26
C THR A 8 -7.05 23.86 1.65
N SER A 9 -6.40 23.96 2.81
CA SER A 9 -5.83 25.20 3.33
C SER A 9 -4.73 25.76 2.42
N LEU A 10 -4.41 27.06 2.58
CA LEU A 10 -3.33 27.67 1.80
C LEU A 10 -1.97 27.02 2.10
N THR A 11 -1.72 26.69 3.36
CA THR A 11 -0.47 26.04 3.80
C THR A 11 -0.30 24.66 3.18
N SER A 12 -1.35 23.82 3.19
CA SER A 12 -1.31 22.50 2.55
C SER A 12 -1.19 22.59 1.04
N LYS A 13 -1.82 23.59 0.40
CA LYS A 13 -1.64 23.85 -1.04
C LYS A 13 -0.19 24.20 -1.39
N ILE A 14 0.45 25.05 -0.59
CA ILE A 14 1.86 25.41 -0.78
C ILE A 14 2.73 24.16 -0.61
N LEU A 15 2.52 23.39 0.47
CA LEU A 15 3.26 22.15 0.71
C LEU A 15 3.11 21.16 -0.45
N GLY A 16 1.88 20.88 -0.90
CA GLY A 16 1.62 19.96 -2.00
C GLY A 16 2.29 20.40 -3.31
N LYS A 17 2.21 21.69 -3.65
CA LYS A 17 2.91 22.23 -4.83
C LYS A 17 4.42 22.13 -4.72
N SER A 18 4.98 22.39 -3.54
CA SER A 18 6.43 22.26 -3.31
C SER A 18 6.90 20.81 -3.48
N LEU A 19 6.11 19.82 -3.03
CA LEU A 19 6.43 18.41 -3.22
C LEU A 19 6.40 18.02 -4.71
N LEU A 20 5.36 18.43 -5.44
CA LEU A 20 5.26 18.20 -6.88
C LEU A 20 6.44 18.81 -7.65
N LEU A 21 6.89 20.01 -7.27
CA LEU A 21 8.05 20.66 -7.89
C LEU A 21 9.37 19.96 -7.53
N ALA A 22 9.52 19.51 -6.30
CA ALA A 22 10.76 18.89 -5.82
C ALA A 22 10.95 17.46 -6.35
N GLN A 23 9.85 16.76 -6.63
CA GLN A 23 9.86 15.34 -7.00
C GLN A 23 10.82 15.04 -8.16
N GLY A 24 10.75 15.78 -9.27
CA GLY A 24 11.61 15.53 -10.45
C GLY A 24 13.11 15.75 -10.24
N THR A 25 13.54 16.30 -9.10
CA THR A 25 14.96 16.60 -8.82
C THR A 25 15.52 15.86 -7.62
N LEU A 26 14.68 15.53 -6.64
CA LEU A 26 15.11 14.86 -5.40
C LEU A 26 14.81 13.37 -5.40
N ASP A 27 13.80 12.92 -6.15
CA ASP A 27 13.39 11.53 -6.13
C ASP A 27 14.33 10.66 -6.96
N LYS A 28 14.98 9.70 -6.29
CA LYS A 28 15.89 8.75 -6.91
C LYS A 28 15.29 7.36 -7.07
N ALA A 29 13.96 7.24 -6.96
CA ALA A 29 13.25 5.97 -7.04
C ALA A 29 13.66 5.13 -8.26
N VAL A 30 13.55 5.68 -9.46
CA VAL A 30 13.84 4.96 -10.72
C VAL A 30 15.28 4.43 -10.76
N GLU A 31 16.26 5.26 -10.38
CA GLU A 31 17.67 4.88 -10.36
C GLU A 31 17.90 3.68 -9.42
N TYR A 32 17.42 3.78 -8.17
CA TYR A 32 17.70 2.79 -7.14
C TYR A 32 16.84 1.54 -7.24
N SER A 33 15.71 1.59 -7.93
CA SER A 33 14.86 0.41 -8.20
C SER A 33 15.52 -0.61 -9.12
N THR A 34 16.57 -0.24 -9.86
CA THR A 34 17.29 -1.16 -10.75
C THR A 34 18.52 -1.81 -10.11
N LEU A 35 18.78 -1.49 -8.84
CA LEU A 35 19.94 -1.95 -8.08
C LEU A 35 19.51 -2.91 -6.97
N PRO A 36 20.34 -3.89 -6.59
CA PRO A 36 20.09 -4.72 -5.42
C PRO A 36 19.99 -3.88 -4.13
N PHE A 37 19.05 -4.25 -3.27
CA PHE A 37 18.92 -3.69 -1.94
C PHE A 37 20.13 -4.07 -1.08
N SER A 38 20.75 -3.06 -0.46
CA SER A 38 22.01 -3.22 0.26
C SER A 38 22.01 -2.55 1.63
N THR A 39 20.88 -2.01 2.07
CA THR A 39 20.76 -1.20 3.30
C THR A 39 19.66 -1.72 4.23
N PRO A 40 19.70 -2.98 4.71
CA PRO A 40 18.65 -3.55 5.56
C PRO A 40 18.44 -2.78 6.88
N GLU A 41 19.47 -2.08 7.37
CA GLU A 41 19.42 -1.27 8.59
C GLU A 41 18.47 -0.07 8.54
N ILE A 42 17.98 0.28 7.34
CA ILE A 42 16.98 1.34 7.14
C ILE A 42 15.62 0.96 7.73
N ILE A 43 15.30 -0.33 7.76
CA ILE A 43 14.04 -0.93 8.18
C ILE A 43 14.03 -0.97 9.70
N ARG A 44 13.40 0.03 10.31
CA ARG A 44 13.31 0.17 11.77
C ARG A 44 11.97 0.78 12.15
N PRO A 45 11.38 0.46 13.31
CA PRO A 45 10.07 0.99 13.67
C PRO A 45 10.05 2.50 13.90
N ARG A 46 11.15 3.08 14.40
CA ARG A 46 11.34 4.53 14.64
C ARG A 46 10.26 5.15 15.52
N THR A 47 9.78 4.39 16.51
CA THR A 47 8.75 4.81 17.45
C THR A 47 9.19 6.06 18.23
N GLU A 48 10.47 6.13 18.64
CA GLU A 48 11.02 7.25 19.44
C GLU A 48 11.82 8.29 18.63
N GLU A 49 11.92 8.13 17.31
CA GLU A 49 12.76 9.03 16.50
C GLU A 49 12.13 10.42 16.32
N LYS A 50 12.97 11.47 16.20
CA LYS A 50 12.50 12.85 16.02
C LYS A 50 12.31 13.24 14.55
N PHE A 51 13.13 12.72 13.66
CA PHE A 51 13.17 13.15 12.26
C PHE A 51 12.17 12.39 11.39
N TYR A 52 12.22 11.06 11.43
CA TYR A 52 11.17 10.21 10.87
C TYR A 52 10.10 10.01 11.94
N THR A 53 8.88 10.43 11.62
CA THR A 53 7.79 10.53 12.61
C THR A 53 6.71 9.48 12.39
N TRP A 54 6.80 8.72 11.31
CA TRP A 54 5.99 7.55 11.10
C TRP A 54 6.72 6.55 10.21
N THR A 55 6.36 5.28 10.34
CA THR A 55 6.81 4.18 9.48
C THR A 55 5.64 3.33 9.02
N HIS A 56 5.81 2.69 7.88
CA HIS A 56 4.87 1.72 7.32
C HIS A 56 5.56 0.37 7.19
N TYR A 57 4.84 -0.69 7.53
CA TYR A 57 5.19 -2.07 7.18
C TYR A 57 4.03 -2.67 6.39
N GLY A 58 4.34 -3.17 5.20
CA GLY A 58 3.39 -3.84 4.31
C GLY A 58 3.82 -5.26 4.02
N ILE A 59 2.93 -6.24 4.12
CA ILE A 59 3.15 -7.56 3.55
C ILE A 59 1.92 -7.95 2.75
N PHE A 60 2.09 -8.14 1.44
CA PHE A 60 0.97 -8.36 0.53
C PHE A 60 1.12 -9.66 -0.24
N PHE A 61 0.10 -10.51 -0.14
CA PHE A 61 -0.02 -11.78 -0.84
C PHE A 61 -1.07 -11.60 -1.93
N PRO A 62 -0.68 -11.28 -3.18
CA PRO A 62 -1.64 -10.88 -4.21
C PRO A 62 -2.40 -12.04 -4.85
N LEU A 63 -1.92 -13.27 -4.64
CA LEU A 63 -2.45 -14.48 -5.23
C LEU A 63 -2.38 -15.62 -4.22
N LEU A 64 -3.51 -15.87 -3.55
CA LEU A 64 -3.70 -16.99 -2.63
C LEU A 64 -4.76 -17.95 -3.15
N PRO A 65 -4.73 -19.25 -2.75
CA PRO A 65 -5.76 -20.20 -3.11
C PRO A 65 -7.16 -19.74 -2.67
N GLU A 66 -8.19 -20.20 -3.39
CA GLU A 66 -9.57 -19.98 -2.97
C GLU A 66 -9.83 -20.60 -1.57
N PRO A 67 -10.60 -19.93 -0.71
CA PRO A 67 -11.38 -18.71 -0.99
C PRO A 67 -10.64 -17.39 -0.70
N HIS A 68 -9.35 -17.42 -0.35
CA HIS A 68 -8.64 -16.25 0.17
C HIS A 68 -8.33 -15.22 -0.90
N ARG A 69 -7.84 -15.66 -2.07
CA ARG A 69 -7.47 -14.86 -3.25
C ARG A 69 -6.34 -13.86 -3.04
N TYR A 70 -6.35 -13.14 -1.92
CA TYR A 70 -5.31 -12.26 -1.44
C TYR A 70 -5.29 -12.23 0.09
N LEU A 71 -4.21 -11.71 0.66
CA LEU A 71 -4.13 -11.27 2.05
C LEU A 71 -3.25 -10.03 2.11
N ASN A 72 -3.67 -9.02 2.86
CA ASN A 72 -2.84 -7.84 3.12
C ASN A 72 -2.54 -7.70 4.61
N ILE A 73 -1.34 -7.25 4.93
CA ILE A 73 -0.89 -6.84 6.26
C ILE A 73 -0.37 -5.42 6.13
N MET A 74 -1.11 -4.46 6.66
CA MET A 74 -0.73 -3.05 6.60
C MET A 74 -0.64 -2.50 8.01
N ILE A 75 0.58 -2.14 8.40
CA ILE A 75 0.87 -1.50 9.67
C ILE A 75 1.37 -0.09 9.41
N LEU A 76 0.82 0.88 10.14
CA LEU A 76 1.39 2.23 10.27
C LEU A 76 1.75 2.44 11.73
N LEU A 77 3.00 2.82 11.99
CA LEU A 77 3.48 3.26 13.30
C LEU A 77 3.63 4.77 13.25
N GLY A 78 2.84 5.48 14.05
CA GLY A 78 2.60 6.91 13.91
C GLY A 78 1.60 7.24 12.80
N THR A 79 0.96 8.39 12.89
CA THR A 79 0.04 8.89 11.87
C THR A 79 0.79 9.67 10.78
N PRO A 80 0.50 9.45 9.47
CA PRO A 80 1.17 10.17 8.37
C PRO A 80 0.92 11.68 8.33
N GLY A 81 -0.29 12.13 8.69
CA GLY A 81 -0.73 13.51 8.47
C GLY A 81 -1.22 13.74 7.02
N ALA A 82 -1.71 12.71 6.35
CA ALA A 82 -2.09 12.74 4.94
C ALA A 82 -3.58 12.43 4.72
N LEU A 83 -4.22 13.14 3.78
CA LEU A 83 -5.65 12.97 3.49
C LEU A 83 -6.03 11.53 3.15
N ALA A 84 -5.23 10.85 2.33
CA ALA A 84 -5.49 9.49 1.89
C ALA A 84 -5.29 8.42 2.98
N PHE A 85 -4.47 8.67 4.00
CA PHE A 85 -3.95 7.59 4.86
C PHE A 85 -4.25 7.72 6.35
N ASP A 86 -4.71 8.89 6.79
CA ASP A 86 -4.98 9.09 8.21
C ASP A 86 -6.34 8.50 8.63
N HIS A 87 -6.28 7.60 9.61
CA HIS A 87 -7.42 6.99 10.29
C HIS A 87 -7.87 7.82 11.51
N ASP A 88 -8.36 9.03 11.28
CA ASP A 88 -8.74 9.97 12.36
C ASP A 88 -9.85 9.42 13.28
N ASP A 89 -10.73 8.57 12.75
CA ASP A 89 -11.90 8.03 13.44
C ASP A 89 -11.56 7.00 14.52
N ILE A 90 -10.40 6.35 14.41
CA ILE A 90 -9.92 5.35 15.37
C ILE A 90 -8.62 5.77 16.08
N THR A 91 -7.94 6.82 15.62
CA THR A 91 -6.71 7.29 16.26
C THR A 91 -7.04 8.05 17.54
N VAL A 92 -6.50 7.57 18.66
CA VAL A 92 -6.71 8.16 20.00
C VAL A 92 -5.37 8.62 20.57
N GLY A 93 -5.37 9.78 21.25
CA GLY A 93 -4.19 10.28 21.96
C GLY A 93 -3.17 10.98 21.04
N ASP A 94 -1.88 10.78 21.32
CA ASP A 94 -0.79 11.35 20.54
C ASP A 94 -0.64 10.58 19.21
N PRO A 95 -0.78 11.23 18.04
CA PRO A 95 -0.62 10.57 16.74
C PRO A 95 0.74 9.90 16.55
N ARG A 96 1.80 10.31 17.28
CA ARG A 96 3.12 9.65 17.25
C ARG A 96 3.13 8.30 17.98
N GLN A 97 2.24 8.13 18.95
CA GLN A 97 2.13 6.91 19.76
C GLN A 97 1.03 5.97 19.25
N SER A 98 0.30 6.35 18.19
CA SER A 98 -0.67 5.47 17.55
C SER A 98 0.02 4.45 16.66
N ALA A 99 -0.45 3.21 16.66
CA ALA A 99 -0.22 2.25 15.60
C ALA A 99 -1.57 1.81 15.02
N THR A 100 -1.64 1.59 13.71
CA THR A 100 -2.84 1.04 13.06
C THR A 100 -2.50 -0.22 12.31
N PHE A 101 -3.39 -1.20 12.40
CA PHE A 101 -3.30 -2.45 11.64
C PHE A 101 -4.55 -2.59 10.77
N PHE A 102 -4.34 -2.76 9.48
CA PHE A 102 -5.36 -3.17 8.54
C PHE A 102 -4.99 -4.52 7.90
N SER A 103 -5.92 -5.45 7.93
CA SER A 103 -5.82 -6.71 7.20
C SER A 103 -7.17 -7.18 6.68
N SER A 104 -7.15 -7.74 5.48
CA SER A 104 -8.31 -8.34 4.86
C SER A 104 -7.92 -9.44 3.88
N THR A 105 -8.91 -10.26 3.53
CA THR A 105 -8.84 -11.32 2.53
C THR A 105 -10.22 -11.47 1.88
N ALA A 106 -10.32 -12.08 0.70
CA ALA A 106 -11.61 -12.29 0.05
C ALA A 106 -12.49 -13.31 0.81
N ALA A 107 -11.89 -14.21 1.60
CA ALA A 107 -12.59 -15.28 2.30
C ALA A 107 -13.44 -14.83 3.50
N VAL A 108 -13.11 -13.67 4.09
CA VAL A 108 -13.70 -13.19 5.34
C VAL A 108 -14.48 -11.91 5.04
N ASP A 109 -15.73 -11.86 5.51
CA ASP A 109 -16.59 -10.69 5.31
C ASP A 109 -16.18 -9.49 6.15
N GLU A 110 -15.78 -9.75 7.40
CA GLU A 110 -15.25 -8.76 8.31
C GLU A 110 -13.74 -8.58 8.07
N HIS A 111 -13.35 -7.38 7.67
CA HIS A 111 -11.96 -6.97 7.64
C HIS A 111 -11.54 -6.52 9.05
N LEU A 112 -10.25 -6.60 9.34
CA LEU A 112 -9.70 -6.04 10.57
C LEU A 112 -9.11 -4.66 10.29
N LEU A 113 -9.66 -3.63 10.92
CA LEU A 113 -9.04 -2.32 11.04
C LEU A 113 -9.05 -1.92 12.52
N LYS A 114 -7.87 -1.77 13.12
CA LYS A 114 -7.73 -1.50 14.56
C LYS A 114 -6.57 -0.56 14.85
N ALA A 115 -6.78 0.32 15.82
CA ALA A 115 -5.74 1.18 16.39
C ALA A 115 -5.22 0.61 17.72
N TYR A 116 -3.95 0.90 17.99
CA TYR A 116 -3.16 0.46 19.14
C TYR A 116 -2.40 1.67 19.68
N ILE A 117 -2.10 1.67 20.98
CA ILE A 117 -1.29 2.69 21.64
C ILE A 117 0.08 2.09 21.94
N MET A 118 1.14 2.71 21.44
CA MET A 118 2.52 2.31 21.71
C MET A 118 3.03 3.03 22.98
N PRO A 119 3.63 2.32 23.94
CA PRO A 119 3.91 0.88 23.98
C PRO A 119 2.81 0.04 24.69
N GLU A 120 1.68 0.64 25.08
CA GLU A 120 0.68 0.02 25.96
C GLU A 120 0.03 -1.26 25.39
N THR A 121 -0.28 -1.28 24.10
CA THR A 121 -0.96 -2.39 23.40
C THR A 121 -0.16 -2.89 22.19
N ALA A 122 1.13 -2.62 22.17
CA ALA A 122 2.03 -3.02 21.08
C ALA A 122 3.42 -3.37 21.65
N ASN A 123 3.97 -4.50 21.22
CA ASN A 123 5.33 -4.92 21.57
C ASN A 123 6.22 -4.78 20.33
N ILE A 124 7.07 -3.76 20.34
CA ILE A 124 7.88 -3.37 19.17
C ILE A 124 9.32 -3.20 19.62
N GLN A 125 10.22 -3.97 19.01
CA GLN A 125 11.65 -3.88 19.30
C GLN A 125 12.31 -2.83 18.40
N GLU A 126 13.14 -1.96 18.97
CA GLU A 126 13.73 -0.81 18.27
C GLU A 126 14.60 -1.22 17.07
N ASP A 127 15.20 -2.41 17.13
CA ASP A 127 16.00 -2.99 16.06
C ASP A 127 15.19 -3.55 14.89
N GLY A 128 13.85 -3.57 15.00
CA GLY A 128 12.94 -4.08 13.98
C GLY A 128 12.77 -5.60 13.95
N THR A 129 13.36 -6.33 14.92
CA THR A 129 13.28 -7.80 14.97
C THR A 129 11.90 -8.34 15.34
N LEU A 130 11.05 -7.48 15.93
CA LEU A 130 9.71 -7.84 16.37
C LEU A 130 8.76 -6.64 16.28
N ILE A 131 7.61 -6.85 15.64
CA ILE A 131 6.46 -5.95 15.63
C ILE A 131 5.22 -6.77 15.96
N GLU A 132 4.65 -6.56 17.13
CA GLU A 132 3.42 -7.19 17.58
C GLU A 132 2.37 -6.15 17.94
N LEU A 133 1.20 -6.25 17.33
CA LEU A 133 0.06 -5.40 17.62
C LEU A 133 -1.07 -6.26 18.20
N GLY A 134 -1.26 -6.15 19.52
CA GLY A 134 -2.19 -6.99 20.26
C GLY A 134 -1.91 -8.48 20.08
N GLU A 135 -2.97 -9.24 19.80
CA GLU A 135 -2.92 -10.68 19.49
C GLU A 135 -3.10 -10.94 17.99
N GLU A 136 -3.36 -9.89 17.21
CA GLU A 136 -3.85 -10.00 15.85
C GLU A 136 -2.73 -10.19 14.81
N VAL A 137 -1.54 -9.66 15.05
CA VAL A 137 -0.41 -9.79 14.13
C VAL A 137 0.95 -9.71 14.82
N SER A 138 1.89 -10.52 14.33
CA SER A 138 3.29 -10.56 14.72
C SER A 138 4.16 -10.69 13.48
N ILE A 139 5.11 -9.77 13.31
CA ILE A 139 6.19 -9.85 12.31
C ILE A 139 7.49 -10.03 13.09
N GLN A 140 8.21 -11.12 12.85
CA GLN A 140 9.43 -11.48 13.57
C GLN A 140 10.59 -11.81 12.63
N GLY A 141 11.82 -11.56 13.08
CA GLY A 141 13.04 -11.94 12.38
C GLY A 141 13.76 -10.76 11.72
N THR A 142 14.71 -11.09 10.85
CA THR A 142 15.54 -10.10 10.14
C THR A 142 15.76 -10.58 8.72
N LEU A 143 15.89 -9.65 7.78
CA LEU A 143 16.16 -10.00 6.39
C LEU A 143 17.37 -10.97 6.26
N PRO A 144 17.26 -12.00 5.40
CA PRO A 144 16.14 -12.27 4.49
C PRO A 144 14.97 -13.05 5.12
N ASN A 145 15.09 -13.55 6.35
CA ASN A 145 14.13 -14.48 6.94
C ASN A 145 13.14 -13.77 7.86
N ILE A 146 11.89 -13.65 7.42
CA ILE A 146 10.81 -13.04 8.19
C ILE A 146 9.72 -14.07 8.48
N GLN A 147 9.23 -14.10 9.72
CA GLN A 147 8.06 -14.87 10.11
C GLN A 147 6.89 -13.90 10.29
N LEU A 148 5.76 -14.24 9.67
CA LEU A 148 4.50 -13.54 9.82
C LEU A 148 3.49 -14.48 10.45
N LYS A 149 2.85 -14.03 11.53
CA LYS A 149 1.73 -14.72 12.18
C LYS A 149 0.60 -13.75 12.43
N GLY A 150 -0.63 -14.23 12.39
CA GLY A 150 -1.77 -13.43 12.81
C GLY A 150 -3.08 -14.21 12.84
N ALA A 151 -4.06 -13.63 13.51
CA ALA A 151 -5.40 -14.20 13.62
C ALA A 151 -6.45 -13.13 13.89
N TYR A 152 -7.59 -13.22 13.21
CA TYR A 152 -8.75 -12.36 13.41
C TYR A 152 -10.01 -12.97 12.79
N HIS A 153 -11.20 -12.68 13.34
CA HIS A 153 -12.49 -13.10 12.77
C HIS A 153 -12.56 -14.58 12.32
N GLY A 154 -11.87 -15.47 13.05
CA GLY A 154 -11.80 -16.91 12.76
C GLY A 154 -10.82 -17.32 11.63
N LEU A 155 -10.12 -16.36 11.02
CA LEU A 155 -8.94 -16.58 10.17
C LEU A 155 -7.70 -16.65 11.06
N SER A 156 -6.80 -17.58 10.77
CA SER A 156 -5.40 -17.50 11.21
C SER A 156 -4.47 -17.75 10.03
N PHE A 157 -3.25 -17.23 10.12
CA PHE A 157 -2.21 -17.43 9.10
C PHE A 157 -0.83 -17.46 9.74
N GLU A 158 0.04 -18.24 9.13
CA GLU A 158 1.45 -18.34 9.48
C GLU A 158 2.24 -18.52 8.19
N PHE A 159 3.21 -17.63 7.96
CA PHE A 159 4.06 -17.63 6.78
C PHE A 159 5.52 -17.38 7.15
N GLU A 160 6.40 -18.13 6.50
CA GLU A 160 7.82 -17.83 6.40
C GLU A 160 8.06 -17.11 5.08
N LEU A 161 8.79 -16.01 5.14
CA LEU A 161 9.18 -15.20 3.99
C LEU A 161 10.69 -15.29 3.81
N ASP A 162 11.09 -15.53 2.57
CA ASP A 162 12.45 -15.38 2.06
C ASP A 162 12.48 -14.11 1.20
N VAL A 163 12.92 -13.01 1.82
CA VAL A 163 12.92 -11.67 1.22
C VAL A 163 14.21 -11.48 0.42
N SER A 164 14.06 -11.22 -0.88
CA SER A 164 15.19 -10.99 -1.78
C SER A 164 15.72 -9.55 -1.70
N ASP A 165 16.81 -9.28 -2.40
CA ASP A 165 17.37 -7.95 -2.60
C ASP A 165 16.71 -7.18 -3.77
N GLN A 166 15.68 -7.73 -4.42
CA GLN A 166 14.98 -7.09 -5.53
C GLN A 166 14.02 -6.03 -5.01
N ILE A 167 14.44 -4.77 -5.10
CA ILE A 167 13.74 -3.61 -4.57
C ILE A 167 12.97 -2.84 -5.63
N SER A 168 11.86 -2.25 -5.22
CA SER A 168 11.13 -1.23 -5.96
C SER A 168 10.91 -0.05 -5.04
N TRP A 169 11.66 1.02 -5.27
CA TRP A 169 11.45 2.30 -4.62
C TRP A 169 10.26 2.99 -5.29
N PHE A 170 9.20 3.25 -4.52
CA PHE A 170 8.11 4.10 -4.96
C PHE A 170 8.49 5.58 -4.85
N ILE A 171 9.18 5.93 -3.76
CA ILE A 171 9.73 7.26 -3.49
C ILE A 171 11.07 7.09 -2.77
N LYS A 172 12.09 7.82 -3.21
CA LYS A 172 13.40 7.88 -2.54
C LYS A 172 13.90 9.30 -2.43
N THR A 173 13.68 9.93 -1.28
CA THR A 173 14.08 11.31 -0.97
C THR A 173 14.70 11.41 0.43
N PRO A 174 15.39 12.51 0.78
CA PRO A 174 15.98 12.67 2.11
C PRO A 174 15.00 12.66 3.30
N ILE A 175 13.71 12.86 3.05
CA ILE A 175 12.65 12.95 4.09
C ILE A 175 11.59 11.86 3.94
N TYR A 176 11.65 11.06 2.88
CA TYR A 176 10.69 10.00 2.61
C TYR A 176 11.36 8.90 1.78
N ASP A 177 11.44 7.73 2.39
CA ASP A 177 11.80 6.48 1.75
C ASP A 177 10.56 5.58 1.77
N HIS A 178 10.15 5.07 0.60
CA HIS A 178 9.09 4.06 0.48
C HIS A 178 9.48 3.05 -0.58
N PHE A 179 9.59 1.78 -0.19
CA PHE A 179 9.98 0.71 -1.08
C PHE A 179 9.32 -0.62 -0.75
N SER A 180 9.37 -1.51 -1.73
CA SER A 180 8.87 -2.88 -1.66
C SER A 180 9.97 -3.84 -2.11
N LEU A 181 10.23 -4.87 -1.31
CA LEU A 181 11.12 -5.98 -1.64
C LEU A 181 10.28 -7.16 -2.15
N LEU A 182 10.75 -7.79 -3.23
CA LEU A 182 10.18 -9.06 -3.69
C LEU A 182 10.53 -10.16 -2.69
N ALA A 183 9.55 -10.98 -2.31
CA ALA A 183 9.76 -12.08 -1.39
C ALA A 183 9.07 -13.35 -1.89
N ARG A 184 9.64 -14.51 -1.58
CA ARG A 184 8.94 -15.79 -1.64
C ARG A 184 8.32 -16.05 -0.28
N PHE A 185 7.14 -16.67 -0.26
CA PHE A 185 6.53 -17.11 0.99
C PHE A 185 6.15 -18.58 0.92
N LYS A 186 6.08 -19.20 2.10
CA LYS A 186 5.50 -20.53 2.30
C LYS A 186 4.83 -20.59 3.66
N GLY A 187 3.68 -21.24 3.73
CA GLY A 187 2.97 -21.43 4.98
C GLY A 187 1.53 -21.86 4.77
N GLN A 188 0.64 -21.38 5.63
CA GLN A 188 -0.77 -21.79 5.61
C GLN A 188 -1.70 -20.71 6.16
N LEU A 189 -2.95 -20.77 5.71
CA LEU A 189 -4.08 -20.10 6.35
C LEU A 189 -5.03 -21.15 6.92
N GLU A 190 -5.74 -20.83 7.99
CA GLU A 190 -6.86 -21.61 8.50
C GLU A 190 -8.10 -20.74 8.61
N TYR A 191 -9.20 -21.19 8.00
CA TYR A 191 -10.49 -20.50 8.11
C TYR A 191 -11.63 -21.52 8.07
N LYS A 192 -12.63 -21.36 8.96
CA LYS A 192 -13.76 -22.30 9.11
C LYS A 192 -13.30 -23.76 9.28
N GLY A 193 -12.22 -23.99 10.01
CA GLY A 193 -11.62 -25.31 10.25
C GLY A 193 -10.92 -25.93 9.05
N LYS A 194 -10.79 -25.21 7.92
CA LYS A 194 -10.04 -25.66 6.74
C LYS A 194 -8.66 -25.01 6.73
N LYS A 195 -7.63 -25.85 6.79
CA LYS A 195 -6.23 -25.46 6.54
C LYS A 195 -5.94 -25.43 5.04
N THR A 196 -5.36 -24.35 4.57
CA THR A 196 -5.01 -24.10 3.17
C THR A 196 -3.52 -23.77 3.09
N PRO A 197 -2.68 -24.73 2.69
CA PRO A 197 -1.28 -24.45 2.38
C PRO A 197 -1.19 -23.44 1.23
N ALA A 198 -0.22 -22.53 1.32
CA ALA A 198 0.04 -21.57 0.27
C ALA A 198 1.53 -21.26 0.18
N GLU A 199 1.99 -21.06 -1.05
CA GLU A 199 3.35 -20.61 -1.37
C GLU A 199 3.31 -19.80 -2.67
N GLY A 200 4.30 -18.92 -2.86
CA GLY A 200 4.36 -18.08 -4.05
C GLY A 200 5.18 -16.82 -3.84
N LEU A 201 4.94 -15.80 -4.69
CA LEU A 201 5.51 -14.46 -4.53
C LEU A 201 4.61 -13.58 -3.69
N CYS A 202 5.21 -12.79 -2.81
CA CYS A 202 4.58 -11.74 -2.03
C CYS A 202 5.50 -10.51 -2.02
N THR A 203 5.10 -9.47 -1.32
CA THR A 203 5.91 -8.27 -1.14
C THR A 203 6.16 -8.01 0.34
N TYR A 204 7.36 -7.51 0.66
CA TYR A 204 7.71 -6.98 1.98
C TYR A 204 8.04 -5.49 1.81
N GLU A 205 7.20 -4.63 2.35
CA GLU A 205 7.23 -3.20 2.10
C GLU A 205 7.56 -2.44 3.37
N TYR A 206 8.31 -1.36 3.18
CA TYR A 206 8.64 -0.48 4.26
C TYR A 206 8.64 0.97 3.78
N ALA A 207 8.14 1.85 4.65
CA ALA A 207 8.29 3.27 4.47
C ALA A 207 8.71 3.95 5.78
N ARG A 208 9.42 5.07 5.65
CA ARG A 208 9.66 6.02 6.74
C ARG A 208 9.54 7.42 6.18
N ALA A 209 8.87 8.32 6.90
CA ALA A 209 8.85 9.72 6.48
C ALA A 209 8.85 10.71 7.64
N THR A 210 9.35 11.91 7.35
CA THR A 210 9.13 13.08 8.18
C THR A 210 7.68 13.54 7.99
N GLY A 211 6.97 13.75 9.09
CA GLY A 211 5.58 14.20 9.11
C GLY A 211 5.34 15.30 10.14
N ALA A 212 4.17 15.92 10.07
CA ALA A 212 3.80 17.06 10.91
C ALA A 212 3.75 16.71 12.41
N HIS A 213 3.53 15.43 12.73
CA HIS A 213 3.38 14.96 14.10
C HIS A 213 4.69 14.90 14.89
N GLY A 214 5.85 15.18 14.26
CA GLY A 214 7.08 15.49 15.00
C GLY A 214 7.00 16.82 15.78
N VAL A 215 6.05 17.68 15.43
CA VAL A 215 5.81 18.99 16.07
C VAL A 215 4.40 19.06 16.67
N VAL A 216 3.40 18.50 15.98
CA VAL A 216 1.99 18.61 16.36
C VAL A 216 1.49 17.32 17.02
N LYS A 217 1.24 17.37 18.33
CA LYS A 217 0.76 16.23 19.14
C LYS A 217 -0.76 15.97 19.06
N LYS A 218 -1.43 16.49 18.03
CA LYS A 218 -2.87 16.35 17.81
C LYS A 218 -3.10 16.03 16.34
N LEU A 219 -4.21 15.34 16.05
CA LEU A 219 -4.65 15.12 14.68
C LEU A 219 -4.81 16.46 13.95
N LEU A 220 -4.39 16.48 12.69
CA LEU A 220 -4.57 17.64 11.83
C LEU A 220 -6.00 17.62 11.28
N PRO A 221 -6.74 18.74 11.31
CA PRO A 221 -7.98 18.83 10.55
C PRO A 221 -7.71 18.62 9.05
N GLU A 222 -8.63 17.99 8.33
CA GLU A 222 -8.45 17.61 6.92
C GLU A 222 -7.85 18.70 6.02
N PRO A 223 -8.30 19.97 6.06
CA PRO A 223 -7.73 21.00 5.18
C PRO A 223 -6.23 21.28 5.41
N TYR A 224 -5.67 20.86 6.55
CA TYR A 224 -4.27 21.05 6.92
C TYR A 224 -3.40 19.81 6.70
N LYS A 225 -3.98 18.68 6.28
CA LYS A 225 -3.21 17.47 5.94
C LYS A 225 -2.43 17.64 4.64
N LEU A 226 -1.47 16.75 4.41
CA LEU A 226 -0.84 16.57 3.10
C LEU A 226 -1.93 16.23 2.08
N PRO A 227 -2.10 17.01 1.00
CA PRO A 227 -3.22 16.86 0.08
C PRO A 227 -2.97 15.75 -0.96
N LEU A 228 -2.59 14.57 -0.49
CA LEU A 228 -2.59 13.34 -1.27
C LEU A 228 -4.05 12.87 -1.40
N ASP A 229 -4.64 13.10 -2.55
CA ASP A 229 -6.08 12.94 -2.78
C ASP A 229 -6.44 11.73 -3.66
N PHE A 230 -5.44 11.07 -4.24
CA PHE A 230 -5.63 9.82 -4.96
C PHE A 230 -4.43 8.91 -4.73
N PHE A 231 -4.71 7.63 -4.47
CA PHE A 231 -3.69 6.59 -4.44
C PHE A 231 -4.30 5.28 -4.94
N THR A 232 -3.57 4.60 -5.82
CA THR A 232 -3.91 3.25 -6.24
C THR A 232 -2.63 2.45 -6.40
N TYR A 233 -2.63 1.25 -5.85
CA TYR A 233 -1.49 0.33 -5.91
C TYR A 233 -1.98 -1.07 -6.26
N GLN A 234 -1.36 -1.70 -7.26
CA GLN A 234 -1.68 -3.07 -7.66
C GLN A 234 -0.45 -3.94 -7.72
N ILE A 235 -0.66 -5.20 -7.33
CA ILE A 235 0.36 -6.23 -7.31
C ILE A 235 -0.17 -7.41 -8.14
N ILE A 236 0.60 -7.79 -9.16
CA ILE A 236 0.30 -8.95 -10.01
C ILE A 236 1.49 -9.91 -9.97
N ASN A 237 1.26 -11.15 -9.55
CA ASN A 237 2.21 -12.24 -9.80
C ASN A 237 1.99 -12.72 -11.24
N LEU A 238 2.76 -12.17 -12.19
CA LEU A 238 2.59 -12.47 -13.61
C LEU A 238 3.00 -13.92 -13.93
N THR A 239 4.07 -14.38 -13.28
CA THR A 239 4.55 -15.76 -13.32
C THR A 239 5.06 -16.16 -11.93
N GLU A 240 5.57 -17.39 -11.78
CA GLU A 240 6.24 -17.85 -10.55
C GLU A 240 7.55 -17.10 -10.23
N THR A 241 8.06 -16.29 -11.17
CA THR A 241 9.33 -15.57 -11.05
C THR A 241 9.24 -14.09 -11.37
N THR A 242 8.09 -13.59 -11.84
CA THR A 242 7.91 -12.21 -12.30
C THR A 242 6.71 -11.57 -11.61
N GLN A 243 6.91 -10.38 -11.04
CA GLN A 243 5.88 -9.63 -10.36
C GLN A 243 5.81 -8.19 -10.86
N LEU A 244 4.59 -7.68 -11.06
CA LEU A 244 4.33 -6.32 -11.48
C LEU A 244 3.80 -5.51 -10.31
N LEU A 245 4.33 -4.31 -10.14
CA LEU A 245 3.83 -3.29 -9.23
C LEU A 245 3.39 -2.06 -10.00
N LEU A 246 2.10 -1.76 -9.99
CA LEU A 246 1.51 -0.61 -10.66
C LEU A 246 1.07 0.39 -9.63
N THR A 247 1.59 1.61 -9.70
CA THR A 247 1.30 2.67 -8.72
C THR A 247 0.88 3.94 -9.42
N LYS A 248 -0.17 4.58 -8.91
CA LYS A 248 -0.50 5.96 -9.23
C LYS A 248 -0.86 6.72 -7.95
N ALA A 249 -0.28 7.90 -7.77
CA ALA A 249 -0.59 8.81 -6.67
C ALA A 249 -0.76 10.24 -7.19
N ASP A 250 -1.81 10.95 -6.75
CA ASP A 250 -2.06 12.34 -7.10
C ASP A 250 -2.05 13.25 -5.87
N ILE A 251 -1.42 14.41 -6.00
CA ILE A 251 -1.44 15.48 -5.02
C ILE A 251 -2.14 16.69 -5.63
N LEU A 252 -3.17 17.21 -4.97
CA LEU A 252 -4.01 18.30 -5.49
C LEU A 252 -4.56 17.99 -6.89
N GLY A 253 -4.95 16.74 -7.14
CA GLY A 253 -5.43 16.25 -8.43
C GLY A 253 -4.40 16.27 -9.55
N GLN A 254 -3.11 16.40 -9.22
CA GLN A 254 -2.01 16.38 -10.20
C GLN A 254 -1.15 15.14 -10.01
N PRO A 255 -0.63 14.56 -11.10
CA PRO A 255 0.25 13.41 -11.05
C PRO A 255 1.45 13.67 -10.13
N ALA A 256 1.60 12.83 -9.11
CA ALA A 256 2.81 12.78 -8.29
C ALA A 256 3.65 11.56 -8.71
N ALA A 257 3.26 10.34 -8.34
CA ALA A 257 4.07 9.13 -8.60
C ALA A 257 3.31 8.12 -9.46
N TYR A 258 3.80 7.88 -10.68
CA TYR A 258 3.19 6.99 -11.68
C TYR A 258 4.26 6.00 -12.14
N SER A 259 4.06 4.72 -11.89
CA SER A 259 5.06 3.73 -12.28
C SER A 259 4.50 2.33 -12.48
N LEU A 260 5.18 1.59 -13.35
CA LEU A 260 5.23 0.14 -13.35
C LEU A 260 6.64 -0.28 -12.92
N HIS A 261 6.75 -1.07 -11.86
CA HIS A 261 7.95 -1.85 -11.60
C HIS A 261 7.73 -3.29 -12.03
N VAL A 262 8.66 -3.84 -12.80
CA VAL A 262 8.70 -5.25 -13.18
C VAL A 262 9.86 -5.88 -12.42
N ARG A 263 9.55 -6.73 -11.44
CA ARG A 263 10.54 -7.42 -10.62
C ARG A 263 10.67 -8.87 -11.04
N HIS A 264 11.88 -9.39 -10.93
CA HIS A 264 12.20 -10.75 -11.29
C HIS A 264 13.02 -11.41 -10.19
N THR A 265 12.90 -12.72 -10.05
CA THR A 265 13.74 -13.47 -9.08
C THR A 265 15.14 -13.75 -9.59
N ASP A 266 15.40 -13.55 -10.89
CA ASP A 266 16.60 -14.02 -11.60
C ASP A 266 17.32 -12.92 -12.42
N LYS A 267 16.74 -11.73 -12.56
CA LYS A 267 17.35 -10.60 -13.28
C LYS A 267 17.01 -9.26 -12.60
N PRO A 268 17.74 -8.17 -12.93
CA PRO A 268 17.42 -6.85 -12.40
C PRO A 268 15.99 -6.40 -12.73
N ALA A 269 15.40 -5.60 -11.85
CA ALA A 269 14.09 -5.02 -12.06
C ALA A 269 14.10 -3.92 -13.15
N GLU A 270 12.96 -3.71 -13.77
CA GLU A 270 12.71 -2.70 -14.78
C GLU A 270 11.68 -1.69 -14.25
N VAL A 271 11.83 -0.41 -14.61
CA VAL A 271 10.91 0.65 -14.17
C VAL A 271 10.45 1.47 -15.37
N TYR A 272 9.14 1.68 -15.45
CA TYR A 272 8.49 2.45 -16.50
C TYR A 272 7.65 3.55 -15.87
N THR A 273 7.69 4.76 -16.43
CA THR A 273 7.00 5.94 -15.90
C THR A 273 6.00 6.58 -16.89
N ASP A 274 6.02 6.20 -18.17
CA ASP A 274 4.92 6.48 -19.10
C ASP A 274 3.79 5.47 -18.86
N VAL A 275 2.99 5.79 -17.85
CA VAL A 275 1.97 4.91 -17.28
C VAL A 275 0.64 5.65 -17.24
N GLU A 276 -0.42 4.98 -17.69
CA GLU A 276 -1.78 5.49 -17.65
C GLU A 276 -2.71 4.51 -16.93
N PHE A 277 -3.40 5.02 -15.90
CA PHE A 277 -4.49 4.33 -15.22
C PHE A 277 -5.82 4.99 -15.57
N LYS A 278 -6.83 4.19 -15.90
CA LYS A 278 -8.19 4.65 -16.17
C LYS A 278 -9.21 3.78 -15.45
N VAL A 279 -10.13 4.40 -14.72
CA VAL A 279 -11.38 3.74 -14.33
C VAL A 279 -12.32 3.75 -15.52
N ILE A 280 -12.79 2.57 -15.93
CA ILE A 280 -13.71 2.39 -17.05
C ILE A 280 -15.16 2.50 -16.55
N THR A 281 -15.46 1.80 -15.45
CA THR A 281 -16.76 1.83 -14.78
C THR A 281 -16.55 1.83 -13.26
N HIS A 282 -17.48 2.45 -12.54
CA HIS A 282 -17.51 2.42 -11.08
C HIS A 282 -18.49 1.36 -10.57
N GLN A 283 -18.30 0.94 -9.33
CA GLN A 283 -19.27 0.15 -8.57
C GLN A 283 -20.62 0.86 -8.58
N PRO A 284 -21.74 0.12 -8.77
CA PRO A 284 -23.07 0.71 -8.72
C PRO A 284 -23.48 1.08 -7.29
N ASP A 285 -22.94 0.36 -6.31
CA ASP A 285 -23.25 0.56 -4.90
C ASP A 285 -22.47 1.73 -4.31
N ARG A 286 -23.12 2.41 -3.37
CA ARG A 286 -22.51 3.50 -2.61
C ARG A 286 -21.58 2.92 -1.54
N HIS A 287 -20.30 3.23 -1.64
CA HIS A 287 -19.33 2.86 -0.62
C HIS A 287 -19.14 4.01 0.37
N VAL A 288 -19.50 3.76 1.63
CA VAL A 288 -19.44 4.74 2.72
C VAL A 288 -18.49 4.22 3.80
N SER A 289 -17.48 5.01 4.14
CA SER A 289 -16.56 4.71 5.24
C SER A 289 -17.31 4.69 6.59
N PRO A 290 -16.74 4.08 7.65
CA PRO A 290 -17.27 4.18 9.01
C PRO A 290 -17.46 5.64 9.48
N SER A 291 -16.62 6.55 9.00
CA SER A 291 -16.72 8.00 9.24
C SER A 291 -17.77 8.73 8.37
N GLY A 292 -18.55 8.01 7.56
CA GLY A 292 -19.64 8.56 6.76
C GLY A 292 -19.22 9.17 5.41
N LYS A 293 -17.97 8.97 4.98
CA LYS A 293 -17.45 9.54 3.73
C LYS A 293 -17.67 8.60 2.56
N ASN A 294 -18.04 9.19 1.43
CA ASN A 294 -18.31 8.49 0.18
C ASN A 294 -17.04 8.41 -0.66
N MET A 295 -16.91 7.29 -1.37
CA MET A 295 -15.87 7.09 -2.36
C MET A 295 -16.45 6.32 -3.54
N HIS A 296 -16.16 6.79 -4.76
CA HIS A 296 -16.41 6.00 -5.96
C HIS A 296 -15.33 4.94 -6.07
N LEU A 297 -15.72 3.66 -6.12
CA LEU A 297 -14.76 2.56 -6.30
C LEU A 297 -14.84 2.03 -7.73
N PRO A 298 -13.72 1.58 -8.33
CA PRO A 298 -13.76 1.03 -9.68
C PRO A 298 -14.48 -0.33 -9.67
N GLN A 299 -15.27 -0.61 -10.71
CA GLN A 299 -15.71 -1.97 -11.06
C GLN A 299 -14.83 -2.53 -12.17
N GLN A 300 -14.53 -1.72 -13.19
CA GLN A 300 -13.56 -2.04 -14.24
C GLN A 300 -12.56 -0.90 -14.40
N PHE A 301 -11.32 -1.27 -14.68
CA PHE A 301 -10.24 -0.31 -14.91
C PHE A 301 -9.21 -0.87 -15.90
N SER A 302 -8.31 -0.01 -16.36
CA SER A 302 -7.21 -0.41 -17.25
C SER A 302 -5.90 0.24 -16.85
N TRP A 303 -4.81 -0.46 -17.15
CA TRP A 303 -3.46 0.09 -17.18
C TRP A 303 -2.88 -0.01 -18.59
N SER A 304 -2.22 1.06 -19.03
CA SER A 304 -1.40 1.09 -20.24
C SER A 304 -0.02 1.63 -19.89
N VAL A 305 1.04 0.97 -20.34
CA VAL A 305 2.42 1.35 -20.07
C VAL A 305 3.24 1.31 -21.34
N LYS A 306 4.08 2.33 -21.53
CA LYS A 306 5.04 2.42 -22.63
C LYS A 306 6.45 2.60 -22.12
N ASP A 307 7.41 2.19 -22.93
CA ASP A 307 8.81 2.52 -22.71
C ASP A 307 9.16 3.91 -23.25
N ASN A 308 10.42 4.32 -23.07
CA ASN A 308 10.92 5.62 -23.55
C ASN A 308 10.93 5.75 -25.08
N ALA A 309 10.84 4.65 -25.82
CA ALA A 309 10.71 4.65 -27.28
C ALA A 309 9.24 4.70 -27.73
N GLY A 310 8.29 4.73 -26.79
CA GLY A 310 6.86 4.71 -27.06
C GLY A 310 6.30 3.31 -27.39
N GLN A 311 7.10 2.26 -27.23
CA GLN A 311 6.68 0.89 -27.45
C GLN A 311 5.81 0.42 -26.27
N LYS A 312 4.72 -0.29 -26.58
CA LYS A 312 3.81 -0.84 -25.58
C LYS A 312 4.50 -1.94 -24.77
N VAL A 313 4.52 -1.75 -23.45
CA VAL A 313 5.09 -2.69 -22.47
C VAL A 313 3.99 -3.53 -21.82
N LEU A 314 2.92 -2.88 -21.36
CA LEU A 314 1.78 -3.52 -20.69
C LEU A 314 0.50 -2.85 -21.15
N GLU A 315 -0.54 -3.64 -21.40
CA GLU A 315 -1.91 -3.16 -21.55
C GLU A 315 -2.84 -4.20 -20.95
N ILE A 316 -3.56 -3.85 -19.89
CA ILE A 316 -4.51 -4.76 -19.23
C ILE A 316 -5.85 -4.08 -18.99
N ILE A 317 -6.91 -4.86 -19.08
CA ILE A 317 -8.25 -4.53 -18.59
C ILE A 317 -8.53 -5.44 -17.40
N ALA A 318 -9.02 -4.85 -16.32
CA ALA A 318 -9.25 -5.50 -15.06
C ALA A 318 -10.69 -5.29 -14.59
N GLU A 319 -11.21 -6.28 -13.87
CA GLU A 319 -12.54 -6.29 -13.27
C GLU A 319 -12.45 -6.77 -11.82
N ILE A 320 -13.00 -5.98 -10.90
CA ILE A 320 -13.08 -6.33 -9.49
C ILE A 320 -13.90 -7.61 -9.33
N ASP A 321 -13.29 -8.62 -8.71
CA ASP A 321 -13.91 -9.95 -8.54
C ASP A 321 -14.21 -10.29 -7.07
N SER A 322 -13.82 -9.39 -6.16
CA SER A 322 -13.93 -9.56 -4.71
C SER A 322 -14.50 -8.29 -4.05
N PRO A 323 -15.21 -8.39 -2.91
CA PRO A 323 -15.73 -7.20 -2.22
C PRO A 323 -14.60 -6.29 -1.74
N PHE A 324 -14.79 -4.97 -1.88
CA PHE A 324 -13.89 -4.00 -1.28
C PHE A 324 -13.96 -4.02 0.24
N ARG A 325 -12.79 -3.99 0.88
CA ARG A 325 -12.61 -3.98 2.34
C ARG A 325 -11.97 -2.67 2.76
N TYR A 326 -12.64 -1.92 3.64
CA TYR A 326 -12.18 -0.61 4.10
C TYR A 326 -10.96 -0.74 5.02
N GLY A 327 -10.00 0.17 4.94
CA GLY A 327 -8.92 0.26 5.94
C GLY A 327 -7.53 0.57 5.38
N HIS A 328 -7.35 0.57 4.06
CA HIS A 328 -6.15 1.10 3.42
C HIS A 328 -6.20 2.63 3.46
N GLY A 329 -5.74 3.21 4.57
CA GLY A 329 -6.07 4.61 4.86
C GLY A 329 -7.58 4.84 4.85
N VAL A 330 -8.01 5.96 4.27
CA VAL A 330 -9.45 6.23 4.09
C VAL A 330 -10.08 5.51 2.89
N GLY A 331 -9.34 4.61 2.24
CA GLY A 331 -9.81 3.81 1.10
C GLY A 331 -9.93 2.33 1.39
N TYR A 332 -9.80 1.53 0.33
CA TYR A 332 -10.20 0.13 0.30
C TYR A 332 -9.16 -0.76 -0.36
N ALA A 333 -9.17 -2.04 0.02
CA ALA A 333 -8.43 -3.09 -0.66
C ALA A 333 -9.38 -4.15 -1.24
N SER A 334 -8.98 -4.80 -2.33
CA SER A 334 -9.71 -5.91 -2.96
C SER A 334 -8.79 -6.76 -3.85
N ALA A 335 -9.39 -7.70 -4.59
CA ALA A 335 -8.79 -8.42 -5.69
C ALA A 335 -9.60 -8.22 -6.98
N TYR A 336 -8.94 -8.49 -8.11
CA TYR A 336 -9.50 -8.34 -9.44
C TYR A 336 -8.93 -9.38 -10.40
N THR A 337 -9.71 -9.76 -11.41
CA THR A 337 -9.19 -10.50 -12.57
C THR A 337 -8.76 -9.55 -13.67
N TYR A 338 -7.79 -9.95 -14.50
CA TYR A 338 -7.36 -9.15 -15.65
C TYR A 338 -7.08 -10.02 -16.88
N THR A 339 -7.15 -9.38 -18.03
CA THR A 339 -6.69 -9.88 -19.34
C THR A 339 -5.97 -8.78 -20.09
N GLY A 340 -5.01 -9.12 -20.94
CA GLY A 340 -4.30 -8.13 -21.74
C GLY A 340 -3.02 -8.67 -22.37
N GLU A 341 -2.03 -7.80 -22.50
CA GLU A 341 -0.74 -8.10 -23.11
C GLU A 341 0.43 -7.56 -22.26
N TYR A 342 1.49 -8.34 -22.17
CA TYR A 342 2.80 -7.93 -21.63
C TYR A 342 3.88 -8.27 -22.65
N LEU A 343 4.64 -7.26 -23.10
CA LEU A 343 5.65 -7.40 -24.16
C LEU A 343 5.11 -8.11 -25.42
N GLY A 344 3.86 -7.80 -25.79
CA GLY A 344 3.16 -8.38 -26.94
C GLY A 344 2.69 -9.83 -26.75
N GLN A 345 2.86 -10.42 -25.56
CA GLN A 345 2.34 -11.74 -25.23
C GLN A 345 1.02 -11.63 -24.48
N PRO A 346 -0.02 -12.42 -24.82
CA PRO A 346 -1.26 -12.47 -24.07
C PRO A 346 -1.03 -12.89 -22.63
N VAL A 347 -1.64 -12.17 -21.69
CA VAL A 347 -1.59 -12.47 -20.26
C VAL A 347 -2.98 -12.36 -19.64
N GLN A 348 -3.22 -13.18 -18.63
CA GLN A 348 -4.44 -13.13 -17.82
C GLN A 348 -4.13 -13.64 -16.42
N GLY A 349 -4.93 -13.23 -15.45
CA GLY A 349 -4.74 -13.68 -14.07
C GLY A 349 -5.57 -12.90 -13.08
N ARG A 350 -5.09 -12.87 -11.85
CA ARG A 350 -5.66 -12.10 -10.73
C ARG A 350 -4.59 -11.22 -10.10
N GLY A 351 -4.99 -10.07 -9.60
CA GLY A 351 -4.14 -9.17 -8.83
C GLY A 351 -4.83 -8.66 -7.56
N TYR A 352 -4.04 -8.03 -6.72
CA TYR A 352 -4.47 -7.29 -5.53
C TYR A 352 -4.52 -5.80 -5.85
N ILE A 353 -5.49 -5.09 -5.28
CA ILE A 353 -5.68 -3.65 -5.46
C ILE A 353 -5.86 -2.95 -4.11
N GLU A 354 -5.18 -1.82 -3.96
CA GLU A 354 -5.46 -0.77 -3.00
C GLU A 354 -5.96 0.46 -3.75
N TYR A 355 -6.99 1.12 -3.22
CA TYR A 355 -7.63 2.23 -3.90
C TYR A 355 -8.16 3.27 -2.90
N VAL A 356 -7.72 4.52 -3.10
CA VAL A 356 -8.17 5.70 -2.37
C VAL A 356 -8.46 6.80 -3.39
N ASP A 357 -9.68 7.33 -3.40
CA ASP A 357 -10.04 8.52 -4.16
C ASP A 357 -10.79 9.51 -3.25
N VAL A 358 -10.06 10.49 -2.72
CA VAL A 358 -10.62 11.51 -1.83
C VAL A 358 -11.19 12.66 -2.66
N GLU A 359 -12.51 12.84 -2.57
CA GLU A 359 -13.26 13.91 -3.22
C GLU A 359 -13.98 14.81 -2.21
N ASP A 360 -14.36 16.01 -2.64
CA ASP A 360 -15.29 16.85 -1.89
C ASP A 360 -16.62 16.11 -1.71
N GLN A 361 -17.01 15.90 -0.45
CA GLN A 361 -18.22 15.16 -0.10
C GLN A 361 -19.51 15.84 -0.58
N LYS A 362 -19.46 17.14 -0.91
CA LYS A 362 -20.57 17.84 -1.57
C LYS A 362 -20.83 17.36 -3.00
N ALA A 363 -19.87 16.70 -3.65
CA ALA A 363 -20.06 16.14 -4.98
C ALA A 363 -20.97 14.89 -5.01
N PHE A 364 -21.25 14.30 -3.84
CA PHE A 364 -22.15 13.16 -3.65
C PHE A 364 -23.56 13.56 -3.19
N GLN A 365 -23.80 14.86 -3.01
CA GLN A 365 -25.10 15.45 -2.67
C GLN A 365 -25.77 15.97 -3.94
#